data_AF-A0A076YHT5-F1
#
_entry.id   AF-A0A076YHT5-F1
#
_cell.length_a   1.000
_cell.length_b   1.000
_cell.length_c   1.000
_cell.angle_alpha   90.00
_cell.angle_beta   90.00
_cell.angle_gamma   90.00
#
_symmetry.space_group_name_H-M   'P 1'
#
loop_
_entity.id
_entity.type
_entity.pdbx_description
1 polymer ?
#
loop_
_entity_poly.entity_id
_entity_poly.type
_entity_poly.pdbx_seq_one_letter_code
_entity_poly.pdbx_strand_id
1 'polypeptide(L)'
;MKLDCKEYKMPDGIIMKLHQDIIIYMLLRLPVKFLLRFKCISKYCYTLTKSSTFINIHLNRATTSEDEYILFKRSFKEDVERYKGIFSFLSSNNGDDLSCIFPDLDVPNMTSLYSITQDKLIGPCHGLVAVMNVSSTILLNPATRKYRLLPSSPFGVPKGFYRNIENGGFGFDSVVNDYKVFRISEVYTEDRFGYPEEGERKVEVYELGIDVWRELDHVDQQLPKLFWMTSSMPYNGTYHWLITLSYEHKLILLCFDMSTEIFRYIKMPNTRYFSSGTRHSLVLLNDCLSFICHPFLGPEIDPTKDFIDIWMMKDYNVYESWINIYTIRVLPIHEFPLAIWKDSLLFFQGKTGYLMSYDLNTDEVKELNFNGCKRSMRAIVYKESLAPIPEGSESSTQVHNF
;
A
#
# COMPACT_ATOMS: atom_id res chain seq x y z
N MET A 1 38.14 23.37 42.48
CA MET A 1 38.97 22.68 41.47
C MET A 1 38.25 22.81 40.14
N LYS A 2 38.67 23.76 39.29
CA LYS A 2 38.12 23.94 37.94
C LYS A 2 38.58 22.77 37.09
N LEU A 3 37.65 21.99 36.54
CA LEU A 3 37.94 20.98 35.53
C LEU A 3 37.82 21.67 34.17
N ASP A 4 38.96 21.95 33.56
CA ASP A 4 39.06 22.40 32.17
C ASP A 4 38.49 21.32 31.26
N CYS A 5 37.33 21.58 30.66
CA CYS A 5 36.89 20.88 29.46
C CYS A 5 37.81 21.28 28.31
N LYS A 6 38.86 20.49 28.09
CA LYS A 6 39.60 20.54 26.82
C LYS A 6 38.63 20.14 25.70
N GLU A 7 38.28 21.11 24.87
CA GLU A 7 37.74 20.87 23.53
C GLU A 7 38.70 19.96 22.77
N TYR A 8 38.33 18.69 22.58
CA TYR A 8 38.94 17.87 21.55
C TYR A 8 38.43 18.39 20.20
N LYS A 9 39.17 19.34 19.62
CA LYS A 9 39.12 19.58 18.18
C LYS A 9 39.62 18.30 17.50
N MET A 10 38.69 17.53 16.95
CA MET A 10 39.00 16.51 15.95
C MET A 10 39.79 17.21 14.82
N PRO A 11 40.96 16.70 14.39
CA PRO A 11 41.67 17.28 13.27
C PRO A 11 40.80 17.12 12.01
N ASP A 12 40.50 18.24 11.35
CA ASP A 12 40.02 18.26 9.99
C ASP A 12 41.01 17.46 9.12
N GLY A 13 40.59 16.29 8.64
CA GLY A 13 41.27 15.61 7.54
C GLY A 13 41.85 14.23 7.85
N ILE A 14 40.99 13.24 8.08
CA ILE A 14 41.15 11.89 7.49
C ILE A 14 39.76 11.31 7.16
N ILE A 15 38.90 12.08 6.49
CA ILE A 15 38.13 11.45 5.42
C ILE A 15 39.14 11.45 4.29
N MET A 16 39.74 10.29 3.96
CA MET A 16 40.47 10.12 2.70
C MET A 16 39.68 10.84 1.62
N LYS A 17 40.32 11.61 0.72
CA LYS A 17 39.68 12.27 -0.44
C LYS A 17 39.06 11.22 -1.37
N LEU A 18 38.08 10.48 -0.89
CA LEU A 18 37.22 9.60 -1.61
C LEU A 18 36.40 10.50 -2.52
N HIS A 19 36.42 10.17 -3.81
CA HIS A 19 35.58 10.86 -4.77
C HIS A 19 34.12 10.78 -4.30
N GLN A 20 33.36 11.85 -4.55
CA GLN A 20 31.96 11.92 -4.12
C GLN A 20 31.17 10.68 -4.56
N ASP A 21 31.43 10.16 -5.76
CA ASP A 21 30.77 8.96 -6.28
C ASP A 21 31.03 7.70 -5.45
N ILE A 22 32.24 7.56 -4.89
CA ILE A 22 32.57 6.43 -4.00
C ILE A 22 31.79 6.56 -2.69
N ILE A 23 31.67 7.78 -2.17
CA ILE A 23 30.88 8.06 -0.97
C ILE A 23 29.40 7.75 -1.25
N ILE A 24 28.85 8.21 -2.36
CA ILE A 24 27.48 7.90 -2.80
C ILE A 24 27.29 6.38 -2.85
N TYR A 25 28.20 5.66 -3.52
CA TYR A 25 28.14 4.20 -3.63
C TYR A 25 28.14 3.50 -2.28
N MET A 26 28.99 3.93 -1.35
CA MET A 26 29.02 3.38 0.02
C MET A 26 27.71 3.65 0.76
N LEU A 27 27.19 4.86 0.68
CA LEU A 27 25.95 5.25 1.34
C LEU A 27 24.73 4.51 0.75
N LEU A 28 24.67 4.29 -0.56
CA LEU A 28 23.58 3.56 -1.21
C LEU A 28 23.41 2.12 -0.74
N ARG A 29 24.42 1.54 -0.08
CA ARG A 29 24.38 0.18 0.49
C ARG A 29 23.92 0.14 1.93
N LEU A 30 23.73 1.29 2.56
CA LEU A 30 23.32 1.36 3.96
C LEU A 30 21.79 1.39 4.06
N PRO A 31 21.19 0.71 5.05
CA PRO A 31 19.79 0.92 5.41
C PRO A 31 19.50 2.38 5.76
N VAL A 32 18.29 2.84 5.47
CA VAL A 32 17.86 4.24 5.65
C VAL A 32 18.04 4.69 7.10
N LYS A 33 17.80 3.80 8.07
CA LYS A 33 18.06 4.06 9.50
C LYS A 33 19.49 4.57 9.77
N PHE A 34 20.50 4.04 9.09
CA PHE A 34 21.88 4.50 9.24
C PHE A 34 22.11 5.80 8.48
N LEU A 35 21.51 5.96 7.30
CA LEU A 35 21.57 7.21 6.53
C LEU A 35 21.05 8.40 7.34
N LEU A 36 19.98 8.21 8.10
CA LEU A 36 19.40 9.24 8.97
C LEU A 36 20.29 9.61 10.17
N ARG A 37 21.19 8.71 10.61
CA ARG A 37 22.12 8.97 11.71
C ARG A 37 23.28 9.88 11.30
N PHE A 38 23.56 10.03 10.00
CA PHE A 38 24.62 10.96 9.55
C PHE A 38 24.35 12.41 9.95
N LYS A 39 23.11 12.80 10.25
CA LYS A 39 22.78 14.11 10.82
C LYS A 39 23.59 14.43 12.08
N CYS A 40 24.00 13.40 12.83
CA CYS A 40 24.77 13.53 14.06
C CYS A 40 26.28 13.26 13.87
N ILE A 41 26.69 12.71 12.72
CA ILE A 41 28.05 12.17 12.52
C ILE A 41 28.84 12.98 11.48
N SER A 42 28.22 13.34 10.35
CA SER A 42 28.89 14.03 9.26
C SER A 42 27.92 14.96 8.52
N LYS A 43 28.21 16.26 8.56
CA LYS A 43 27.42 17.29 7.87
C LYS A 43 27.46 17.10 6.35
N TYR A 44 28.61 16.67 5.80
CA TYR A 44 28.76 16.39 4.38
C TYR A 44 27.87 15.22 3.95
N CYS A 45 27.98 14.05 4.61
CA CYS A 45 27.16 12.89 4.27
C CYS A 45 25.67 13.15 4.48
N TYR A 46 25.30 13.88 5.53
CA TYR A 46 23.90 14.26 5.76
C TYR A 46 23.35 15.18 4.66
N THR A 47 24.14 16.15 4.20
CA THR A 47 23.73 17.03 3.09
C THR A 47 23.59 16.22 1.80
N LEU A 48 24.52 15.30 1.54
CA LEU A 48 24.51 14.43 0.37
C LEU A 48 23.26 13.54 0.35
N THR A 49 22.90 12.88 1.47
CA THR A 49 21.70 12.02 1.55
C THR A 49 20.39 12.79 1.43
N LYS A 50 20.41 14.12 1.57
CA LYS A 50 19.26 15.01 1.35
C LYS A 50 19.17 15.59 -0.06
N SER A 51 20.21 15.43 -0.88
CA SER A 51 20.18 15.92 -2.25
C SER A 51 19.18 15.13 -3.10
N SER A 52 18.49 15.82 -4.01
CA SER A 52 17.57 15.19 -4.98
C SER A 52 18.29 14.14 -5.82
N THR A 53 19.54 14.39 -6.22
CA THR A 53 20.38 13.43 -6.94
C THR A 53 20.57 12.13 -6.17
N PHE A 54 20.96 12.19 -4.89
CA PHE A 54 21.14 10.98 -4.08
C PHE A 54 19.82 10.23 -3.90
N ILE A 55 18.73 10.95 -3.61
CA ILE A 55 17.40 10.35 -3.44
C ILE A 55 16.95 9.64 -4.72
N ASN A 56 17.13 10.26 -5.88
CA ASN A 56 16.80 9.66 -7.17
C ASN A 56 17.64 8.42 -7.48
N ILE A 57 18.95 8.45 -7.20
CA ILE A 57 19.81 7.26 -7.36
C ILE A 57 19.40 6.17 -6.37
N HIS A 58 19.07 6.52 -5.13
CA HIS A 58 18.61 5.58 -4.10
C HIS A 58 17.28 4.93 -4.47
N LEU A 59 16.35 5.68 -5.05
CA LEU A 59 15.06 5.17 -5.52
C LEU A 59 15.19 4.19 -6.68
N ASN A 60 16.10 4.47 -7.61
CA ASN A 60 16.31 3.68 -8.82
C ASN A 60 17.43 2.63 -8.69
N ARG A 61 17.93 2.39 -7.46
CA ARG A 61 18.96 1.38 -7.24
C ARG A 61 18.40 -0.02 -7.50
N ALA A 62 19.25 -0.92 -7.97
CA ALA A 62 18.89 -2.34 -8.00
C ALA A 62 18.65 -2.83 -6.56
N THR A 63 17.56 -3.54 -6.35
CA THR A 63 17.15 -4.10 -5.05
C THR A 63 16.78 -5.56 -5.23
N THR A 64 16.89 -6.34 -4.17
CA THR A 64 16.46 -7.74 -4.14
C THR A 64 15.34 -7.93 -3.11
N SER A 65 14.82 -9.14 -2.98
CA SER A 65 13.88 -9.52 -1.92
C SER A 65 14.49 -9.43 -0.51
N GLU A 66 15.83 -9.29 -0.39
CA GLU A 66 16.50 -9.03 0.89
C GLU A 66 16.34 -7.59 1.36
N ASP A 67 16.08 -6.64 0.44
CA ASP A 67 15.81 -5.23 0.73
C ASP A 67 14.33 -4.98 1.09
N GLU A 68 13.50 -6.02 1.08
CA GLU A 68 12.07 -5.92 1.32
C GLU A 68 11.73 -5.98 2.81
N TYR A 69 10.80 -5.11 3.16
CA TYR A 69 10.18 -5.02 4.46
C TYR A 69 8.68 -5.16 4.30
N ILE A 70 7.99 -5.44 5.40
CA ILE A 70 6.53 -5.53 5.40
C ILE A 70 5.95 -4.62 6.48
N LEU A 71 4.98 -3.83 6.06
CA LEU A 71 4.20 -2.97 6.95
C LEU A 71 2.83 -3.60 7.14
N PHE A 72 2.51 -3.92 8.39
CA PHE A 72 1.19 -4.39 8.78
C PHE A 72 0.40 -3.26 9.43
N LYS A 73 -0.85 -3.12 9.01
CA LYS A 73 -1.88 -2.38 9.76
C LYS A 73 -2.77 -3.40 10.47
N ARG A 74 -3.01 -3.20 11.76
CA ARG A 74 -3.84 -4.08 12.60
C ARG A 74 -4.75 -3.26 13.48
N SER A 75 -5.90 -3.79 13.85
CA SER A 75 -6.75 -3.18 14.86
C SER A 75 -6.74 -3.98 16.14
N PHE A 76 -6.76 -3.29 17.28
CA PHE A 76 -6.89 -3.87 18.61
C PHE A 76 -8.05 -3.22 19.34
N LYS A 77 -8.79 -4.02 20.11
CA LYS A 77 -9.83 -3.49 20.99
C LYS A 77 -9.18 -2.70 22.11
N GLU A 78 -9.54 -1.44 22.23
CA GLU A 78 -9.08 -0.54 23.29
C GLU A 78 -10.09 -0.52 24.44
N ASP A 79 -11.36 -0.29 24.12
CA ASP A 79 -12.48 -0.27 25.07
C ASP A 79 -13.71 -1.01 24.50
N VAL A 80 -14.83 -1.03 25.24
CA VAL A 80 -16.08 -1.71 24.84
C VAL A 80 -16.52 -1.32 23.41
N GLU A 81 -16.34 -0.06 23.03
CA GLU A 81 -16.81 0.53 21.77
C GLU A 81 -15.70 1.13 20.90
N ARG A 82 -14.42 0.91 21.23
CA ARG A 82 -13.30 1.54 20.50
C ARG A 82 -12.22 0.55 20.12
N TYR A 83 -11.74 0.72 18.90
CA TYR A 83 -10.61 -0.01 18.34
C TYR A 83 -9.53 0.99 17.91
N LYS A 84 -8.29 0.68 18.27
CA LYS A 84 -7.12 1.45 17.82
C LYS A 84 -6.43 0.76 16.65
N GLY A 85 -5.96 1.55 15.69
CA GLY A 85 -5.14 1.10 14.58
C GLY A 85 -3.66 1.17 14.93
N ILE A 86 -2.93 0.07 14.72
CA ILE A 86 -1.49 -0.01 14.95
C ILE A 86 -0.79 -0.36 13.64
N PHE A 87 0.32 0.33 13.37
CA PHE A 87 1.26 -0.02 12.32
C PHE A 87 2.49 -0.73 12.89
N SER A 88 2.78 -1.91 12.35
CA SER A 88 3.93 -2.73 12.74
C SER A 88 4.87 -2.89 11.54
N PHE A 89 6.16 -2.69 11.78
CA PHE A 89 7.21 -2.66 10.75
C PHE A 89 8.11 -3.88 10.94
N LEU A 90 8.01 -4.86 10.04
CA LEU A 90 8.67 -6.14 10.20
C LEU A 90 9.70 -6.39 9.09
N SER A 91 10.77 -7.07 9.49
CA SER A 91 11.78 -7.67 8.62
C SER A 91 11.93 -9.14 8.93
N SER A 92 12.52 -9.90 8.01
CA SER A 92 12.90 -11.27 8.27
C SER A 92 14.18 -11.58 7.54
N ASN A 93 15.11 -12.24 8.21
CA ASN A 93 16.34 -12.70 7.58
C ASN A 93 16.08 -14.02 6.83
N ASN A 94 15.26 -14.92 7.39
CA ASN A 94 15.08 -16.29 6.86
C ASN A 94 13.60 -16.65 6.58
N GLY A 95 12.67 -15.69 6.60
CA GLY A 95 11.23 -15.92 6.35
C GLY A 95 10.46 -16.45 7.57
N ASP A 96 11.12 -17.22 8.44
CA ASP A 96 10.49 -17.92 9.56
C ASP A 96 10.37 -17.12 10.85
N ASP A 97 11.19 -16.08 11.04
CA ASP A 97 11.16 -15.22 12.22
C ASP A 97 10.89 -13.77 11.80
N LEU A 98 9.73 -13.26 12.17
CA LEU A 98 9.33 -11.88 11.95
C LEU A 98 9.89 -11.02 13.08
N SER A 99 10.82 -10.14 12.73
CA SER A 99 11.46 -9.21 13.67
C SER A 99 10.90 -7.81 13.50
N CYS A 100 10.45 -7.19 14.60
CA CYS A 100 10.09 -5.78 14.61
C CYS A 100 11.33 -4.92 14.46
N ILE A 101 11.39 -4.09 13.43
CA ILE A 101 12.52 -3.19 13.13
C ILE A 101 12.42 -1.92 13.98
N PHE A 102 11.19 -1.52 14.26
CA PHE A 102 10.82 -0.32 14.99
C PHE A 102 9.66 -0.61 15.95
N PRO A 103 9.45 0.23 16.97
CA PRO A 103 8.25 0.18 17.78
C PRO A 103 7.00 0.36 16.93
N ASP A 104 5.95 -0.34 17.35
CA ASP A 104 4.59 -0.18 16.83
C ASP A 104 4.17 1.29 16.90
N LEU A 105 3.58 1.77 15.82
CA LEU A 105 3.08 3.13 15.72
C LEU A 105 1.57 3.14 15.95
N ASP A 106 1.16 3.87 16.98
CA ASP A 106 -0.22 4.29 17.17
C ASP A 106 -0.47 5.57 16.35
N VAL A 107 -1.51 5.58 15.54
CA VAL A 107 -1.92 6.77 14.78
C VAL A 107 -3.25 7.24 15.36
N PRO A 108 -3.26 8.31 16.18
CA PRO A 108 -4.45 8.78 16.90
C PRO A 108 -5.65 9.08 15.98
N ASN A 109 -5.38 9.49 14.74
CA ASN A 109 -6.39 9.78 13.72
C ASN A 109 -7.04 8.51 13.11
N MET A 110 -6.74 7.32 13.64
CA MET A 110 -7.23 6.04 13.13
C MET A 110 -8.00 5.20 14.17
N THR A 111 -8.47 5.82 15.26
CA THR A 111 -9.42 5.17 16.18
C THR A 111 -10.78 4.98 15.48
N SER A 112 -11.38 3.81 15.63
CA SER A 112 -12.64 3.42 14.98
C SER A 112 -13.60 2.78 15.99
N LEU A 113 -14.90 2.95 15.74
CA LEU A 113 -15.95 2.25 16.49
C LEU A 113 -16.03 0.75 16.14
N TYR A 114 -15.46 0.36 15.00
CA TYR A 114 -15.50 -1.01 14.49
C TYR A 114 -14.08 -1.58 14.34
N SER A 115 -13.94 -2.87 14.63
CA SER A 115 -12.70 -3.64 14.43
C SER A 115 -12.31 -3.74 12.96
N ILE A 116 -13.30 -3.70 12.07
CA ILE A 116 -13.13 -3.67 10.62
C ILE A 116 -13.18 -2.20 10.23
N THR A 117 -12.02 -1.65 9.95
CA THR A 117 -11.92 -0.32 9.36
C THR A 117 -11.98 -0.44 7.85
N GLN A 118 -12.71 0.46 7.19
CA GLN A 118 -12.67 0.58 5.73
C GLN A 118 -11.33 1.15 5.23
N ASP A 119 -10.38 1.45 6.12
CA ASP A 119 -9.14 2.08 5.70
C ASP A 119 -8.29 1.15 4.84
N LYS A 120 -7.94 1.68 3.67
CA LYS A 120 -7.16 1.03 2.63
C LYS A 120 -5.70 1.40 2.82
N LEU A 121 -4.85 0.38 2.81
CA LEU A 121 -3.40 0.53 2.74
C LEU A 121 -3.04 0.53 1.24
N ILE A 122 -2.49 1.63 0.76
CA ILE A 122 -2.32 1.95 -0.66
C ILE A 122 -0.84 2.21 -0.93
N GLY A 123 -0.31 1.62 -2.00
CA GLY A 123 1.10 1.74 -2.38
C GLY A 123 1.79 0.37 -2.53
N PRO A 124 3.11 0.29 -2.30
CA PRO A 124 4.02 1.42 -2.07
C PRO A 124 4.29 2.18 -3.38
N CYS A 125 4.63 3.47 -3.29
CA CYS A 125 5.16 4.22 -4.42
C CYS A 125 6.41 4.97 -3.96
N HIS A 126 7.57 4.65 -4.54
CA HIS A 126 8.87 5.19 -4.09
C HIS A 126 9.14 5.02 -2.59
N GLY A 127 8.65 3.91 -2.01
CA GLY A 127 8.71 3.61 -0.57
C GLY A 127 7.76 4.41 0.31
N LEU A 128 6.94 5.31 -0.27
CA LEU A 128 5.84 5.97 0.42
C LEU A 128 4.59 5.08 0.40
N VAL A 129 3.81 5.14 1.47
CA VAL A 129 2.57 4.40 1.63
C VAL A 129 1.47 5.38 2.02
N ALA A 130 0.30 5.26 1.38
CA ALA A 130 -0.88 6.02 1.73
C ALA A 130 -1.86 5.13 2.52
N VAL A 131 -2.53 5.72 3.49
CA VAL A 131 -3.60 5.10 4.26
C VAL A 131 -4.83 5.96 4.08
N MET A 132 -5.86 5.42 3.45
CA MET A 132 -7.05 6.17 3.10
C MET A 132 -8.25 5.58 3.82
N ASN A 133 -8.97 6.39 4.58
CA ASN A 133 -10.25 6.04 5.16
C ASN A 133 -11.37 6.89 4.55
N VAL A 134 -12.59 6.79 5.11
CA VAL A 134 -13.78 7.49 4.61
C VAL A 134 -13.70 9.02 4.69
N SER A 135 -12.82 9.61 5.50
CA SER A 135 -12.74 11.05 5.72
C SER A 135 -11.37 11.66 5.44
N SER A 136 -10.33 10.84 5.49
CA SER A 136 -8.94 11.27 5.70
C SER A 136 -7.99 10.39 4.90
N THR A 137 -6.90 10.99 4.42
CA THR A 137 -5.78 10.25 3.84
C THR A 137 -4.51 10.63 4.57
N ILE A 138 -3.73 9.65 4.99
CA ILE A 138 -2.43 9.84 5.63
C ILE A 138 -1.38 9.30 4.67
N LEU A 139 -0.39 10.12 4.33
CA LEU A 139 0.82 9.66 3.66
C LEU A 139 1.89 9.39 4.71
N LEU A 140 2.59 8.26 4.59
CA LEU A 140 3.68 7.92 5.48
C LEU A 140 4.89 7.38 4.71
N ASN A 141 6.07 7.66 5.23
CA ASN A 141 7.31 7.03 4.84
C ASN A 141 7.74 6.12 6.00
N PRO A 142 7.58 4.79 5.87
CA PRO A 142 7.96 3.83 6.90
C PRO A 142 9.44 3.93 7.31
N ALA A 143 10.32 4.20 6.35
CA ALA A 143 11.77 4.21 6.54
C ALA A 143 12.26 5.48 7.26
N THR A 144 11.72 6.65 6.88
CA THR A 144 12.10 7.92 7.51
C THR A 144 11.31 8.23 8.77
N ARG A 145 10.29 7.43 9.08
CA ARG A 145 9.40 7.63 10.22
C ARG A 145 8.72 9.01 10.20
N LYS A 146 8.25 9.39 9.01
CA LYS A 146 7.52 10.65 8.79
C LYS A 146 6.13 10.37 8.25
N TYR A 147 5.15 11.15 8.67
CA TYR A 147 3.80 11.10 8.13
C TYR A 147 3.22 12.49 7.94
N ARG A 148 2.21 12.59 7.08
CA ARG A 148 1.43 13.79 6.82
C ARG A 148 -0.02 13.38 6.61
N LEU A 149 -0.92 13.96 7.39
CA LEU A 149 -2.36 13.92 7.11
C LEU A 149 -2.62 14.85 5.93
N LEU A 150 -3.27 14.41 4.87
CA LEU A 150 -3.63 15.26 3.74
C LEU A 150 -4.86 16.11 4.08
N PRO A 151 -4.98 17.33 3.52
CA PRO A 151 -6.18 18.14 3.71
C PRO A 151 -7.42 17.38 3.20
N SER A 152 -8.56 17.61 3.86
CA SER A 152 -9.84 17.07 3.41
C SER A 152 -10.21 17.62 2.04
N SER A 153 -10.90 16.80 1.24
CA SER A 153 -11.45 17.24 -0.04
C SER A 153 -12.39 18.43 0.17
N PRO A 154 -12.24 19.53 -0.59
CA PRO A 154 -13.11 20.69 -0.49
C PRO A 154 -14.48 20.48 -1.18
N PHE A 155 -14.64 19.38 -1.92
CA PHE A 155 -15.85 19.10 -2.72
C PHE A 155 -16.97 18.52 -1.84
N GLY A 156 -17.74 19.41 -1.24
CA GLY A 156 -18.96 19.05 -0.51
C GLY A 156 -20.04 18.45 -1.41
N VAL A 157 -21.06 17.84 -0.81
CA VAL A 157 -22.27 17.39 -1.52
C VAL A 157 -23.44 18.35 -1.28
N PRO A 158 -24.33 18.57 -2.26
CA PRO A 158 -25.53 19.35 -2.07
C PRO A 158 -26.45 18.76 -1.00
N LYS A 159 -27.33 19.59 -0.42
CA LYS A 159 -28.30 19.13 0.58
C LYS A 159 -29.22 18.05 -0.02
N GLY A 160 -29.35 16.93 0.68
CA GLY A 160 -30.16 15.77 0.25
C GLY A 160 -29.38 14.72 -0.54
N PHE A 161 -28.10 14.98 -0.83
CA PHE A 161 -27.18 14.01 -1.41
C PHE A 161 -26.21 13.48 -0.35
N TYR A 162 -25.74 12.26 -0.58
CA TYR A 162 -24.75 11.58 0.24
C TYR A 162 -23.55 11.22 -0.62
N ARG A 163 -22.38 11.11 0.00
CA ARG A 163 -21.15 10.68 -0.65
C ARG A 163 -20.66 9.39 -0.01
N ASN A 164 -20.45 8.36 -0.83
CA ASN A 164 -19.77 7.15 -0.42
C ASN A 164 -18.42 7.07 -1.14
N ILE A 165 -17.32 6.96 -0.38
CA ILE A 165 -16.00 6.73 -0.99
C ILE A 165 -15.91 5.26 -1.36
N GLU A 166 -16.04 4.97 -2.65
CA GLU A 166 -15.89 3.62 -3.17
C GLU A 166 -14.44 3.17 -3.00
N ASN A 167 -13.48 3.95 -3.54
CA ASN A 167 -12.08 3.55 -3.68
C ASN A 167 -11.12 4.74 -3.83
N GLY A 168 -9.83 4.42 -3.98
CA GLY A 168 -8.80 5.40 -4.31
C GLY A 168 -7.49 4.72 -4.64
N GLY A 169 -6.48 5.53 -4.90
CA GLY A 169 -5.13 5.07 -5.17
C GLY A 169 -4.09 6.16 -4.90
N PHE A 170 -2.83 5.76 -4.98
CA PHE A 170 -1.66 6.61 -4.76
C PHE A 170 -0.55 6.16 -5.70
N GLY A 171 0.14 7.12 -6.30
CA GLY A 171 1.16 6.85 -7.29
C GLY A 171 1.94 8.10 -7.66
N PHE A 172 2.93 7.91 -8.53
CA PHE A 172 3.81 8.96 -9.01
C PHE A 172 3.55 9.22 -10.49
N ASP A 173 3.33 10.49 -10.82
CA ASP A 173 3.28 10.97 -12.19
C ASP A 173 4.71 11.29 -12.65
N SER A 174 5.23 10.49 -13.57
CA SER A 174 6.58 10.66 -14.10
C SER A 174 6.72 11.84 -15.06
N VAL A 175 5.63 12.34 -15.64
CA VAL A 175 5.62 13.48 -16.58
C VAL A 175 5.72 14.79 -15.81
N VAL A 176 4.89 14.94 -14.78
CA VAL A 176 4.87 16.14 -13.91
C VAL A 176 5.87 16.04 -12.76
N ASN A 177 6.45 14.86 -12.54
CA ASN A 177 7.41 14.56 -11.47
C ASN A 177 6.84 14.90 -10.08
N ASP A 178 5.59 14.47 -9.85
CA ASP A 178 4.87 14.69 -8.60
C ASP A 178 4.07 13.45 -8.20
N TYR A 179 3.75 13.36 -6.91
CA TYR A 179 2.88 12.33 -6.40
C TYR A 179 1.42 12.78 -6.49
N LYS A 180 0.55 11.80 -6.77
CA LYS A 180 -0.90 12.00 -6.78
C LYS A 180 -1.58 10.99 -5.89
N VAL A 181 -2.57 11.47 -5.15
CA VAL A 181 -3.58 10.63 -4.50
C VAL A 181 -4.88 10.87 -5.24
N PHE A 182 -5.67 9.85 -5.46
CA PHE A 182 -7.00 10.06 -6.02
C PHE A 182 -8.05 9.21 -5.29
N ARG A 183 -9.29 9.67 -5.35
CA ARG A 183 -10.45 9.06 -4.71
C ARG A 183 -11.56 8.90 -5.75
N ILE A 184 -12.23 7.76 -5.70
CA ILE A 184 -13.43 7.45 -6.47
C ILE A 184 -14.56 7.39 -5.47
N SER A 185 -15.59 8.20 -5.68
CA SER A 185 -16.78 8.26 -4.83
C SER A 185 -18.05 8.27 -5.64
N GLU A 186 -19.12 7.75 -5.05
CA GLU A 186 -20.48 7.82 -5.59
C GLU A 186 -21.26 8.88 -4.80
N VAL A 187 -21.90 9.79 -5.53
CA VAL A 187 -22.78 10.82 -4.97
C VAL A 187 -24.21 10.45 -5.33
N TYR A 188 -25.04 10.13 -4.33
CA TYR A 188 -26.37 9.56 -4.53
C TYR A 188 -27.42 10.24 -3.65
N THR A 189 -28.69 10.06 -4.01
CA THR A 189 -29.87 10.41 -3.21
C THR A 189 -30.45 9.17 -2.54
N GLU A 190 -31.25 9.35 -1.49
CA GLU A 190 -32.00 8.25 -0.87
C GLU A 190 -33.48 8.35 -1.26
N ASP A 191 -34.11 7.20 -1.47
CA ASP A 191 -35.55 7.09 -1.66
C ASP A 191 -36.32 7.36 -0.34
N ARG A 192 -37.66 7.31 -0.38
CA ARG A 192 -38.50 7.56 0.80
C ARG A 192 -38.31 6.55 1.94
N PHE A 193 -37.67 5.42 1.67
CA PHE A 193 -37.39 4.35 2.62
C PHE A 193 -35.92 4.36 3.09
N GLY A 194 -35.10 5.31 2.60
CA GLY A 194 -33.69 5.42 2.94
C GLY A 194 -32.78 4.51 2.11
N TYR A 195 -33.25 3.96 0.99
CA TYR A 195 -32.39 3.19 0.10
C TYR A 195 -31.66 4.11 -0.88
N PRO A 196 -30.34 3.88 -1.13
CA PRO A 196 -29.59 4.66 -2.09
C PRO A 196 -30.14 4.45 -3.50
N GLU A 197 -30.49 5.55 -4.17
CA GLU A 197 -30.79 5.61 -5.59
C GLU A 197 -29.49 5.64 -6.41
N GLU A 198 -29.60 5.49 -7.74
CA GLU A 198 -28.43 5.50 -8.62
C GLU A 198 -27.71 6.86 -8.56
N GLY A 199 -26.43 6.83 -8.18
CA GLY A 199 -25.60 8.02 -8.02
C GLY A 199 -24.70 8.34 -9.21
N GLU A 200 -24.12 9.53 -9.17
CA GLU A 200 -23.07 9.99 -10.09
C GLU A 200 -21.69 9.61 -9.53
N ARG A 201 -20.76 9.15 -10.37
CA ARG A 201 -19.39 8.87 -9.92
C ARG A 201 -18.51 10.10 -10.07
N LYS A 202 -17.86 10.45 -8.96
CA LYS A 202 -16.88 11.55 -8.87
C LYS A 202 -15.50 11.00 -8.64
N VAL A 203 -14.52 11.52 -9.39
CA VAL A 203 -13.10 11.23 -9.17
C VAL A 203 -12.39 12.52 -8.79
N GLU A 204 -11.76 12.49 -7.63
CA GLU A 204 -11.00 13.61 -7.08
C GLU A 204 -9.53 13.24 -7.07
N VAL A 205 -8.68 14.10 -7.62
CA VAL A 205 -7.23 13.94 -7.64
C VAL A 205 -6.61 15.03 -6.78
N TYR A 206 -5.69 14.64 -5.92
CA TYR A 206 -4.87 15.51 -5.09
C TYR A 206 -3.43 15.45 -5.58
N GLU A 207 -2.90 16.61 -5.92
CA GLU A 207 -1.50 16.79 -6.32
C GLU A 207 -0.68 17.24 -5.12
N LEU A 208 0.32 16.44 -4.75
CA LEU A 208 1.06 16.65 -3.51
C LEU A 208 1.99 17.87 -3.58
N GLY A 209 2.54 18.17 -4.75
CA GLY A 209 3.51 19.23 -4.96
C GLY A 209 2.91 20.62 -4.87
N ILE A 210 1.63 20.78 -5.24
CA ILE A 210 0.90 22.06 -5.14
C ILE A 210 -0.14 22.08 -4.02
N ASP A 211 -0.36 20.95 -3.34
CA ASP A 211 -1.24 20.84 -2.16
C ASP A 211 -2.72 21.14 -2.47
N VAL A 212 -3.20 20.70 -3.64
CA VAL A 212 -4.55 21.03 -4.16
C VAL A 212 -5.32 19.78 -4.57
N TRP A 213 -6.60 19.76 -4.22
CA TRP A 213 -7.60 18.83 -4.75
C TRP A 213 -8.27 19.41 -5.99
N ARG A 214 -8.51 18.55 -6.99
CA ARG A 214 -9.35 18.85 -8.16
C ARG A 214 -10.24 17.67 -8.51
N GLU A 215 -11.41 17.95 -9.07
CA GLU A 215 -12.32 16.94 -9.60
C GLU A 215 -12.02 16.71 -11.09
N LEU A 216 -12.13 15.46 -11.55
CA LEU A 216 -12.04 15.10 -12.97
C LEU A 216 -13.42 15.22 -13.62
N ASP A 217 -13.45 15.81 -14.80
CA ASP A 217 -14.66 15.90 -15.62
C ASP A 217 -14.93 14.59 -16.39
N HIS A 218 -16.21 14.35 -16.73
CA HIS A 218 -16.65 13.27 -17.64
C HIS A 218 -16.24 11.84 -17.25
N VAL A 219 -16.07 11.56 -15.96
CA VAL A 219 -15.68 10.23 -15.46
C VAL A 219 -16.71 9.16 -15.81
N ASP A 220 -17.99 9.48 -15.80
CA ASP A 220 -19.08 8.53 -16.08
C ASP A 220 -19.01 7.92 -17.49
N GLN A 221 -18.29 8.55 -18.42
CA GLN A 221 -18.05 7.99 -19.76
C GLN A 221 -16.96 6.92 -19.75
N GLN A 222 -16.08 6.93 -18.75
CA GLN A 222 -14.93 6.04 -18.65
C GLN A 222 -15.18 4.88 -17.71
N LEU A 223 -15.92 5.10 -16.61
CA LEU A 223 -16.20 4.06 -15.61
C LEU A 223 -17.52 3.34 -15.90
N PRO A 224 -17.56 2.00 -15.82
CA PRO A 224 -18.79 1.26 -16.02
C PRO A 224 -19.62 1.31 -14.74
N LYS A 225 -20.86 0.79 -14.79
CA LYS A 225 -21.61 0.50 -13.55
C LYS A 225 -20.87 -0.60 -12.78
N LEU A 226 -20.13 -0.20 -11.75
CA LEU A 226 -19.37 -1.11 -10.88
C LEU A 226 -20.33 -1.82 -9.93
N PHE A 227 -20.24 -3.14 -9.85
CA PHE A 227 -20.98 -3.90 -8.83
C PHE A 227 -20.13 -4.05 -7.55
N TRP A 228 -18.85 -4.36 -7.72
CA TRP A 228 -17.92 -4.54 -6.60
C TRP A 228 -16.47 -4.34 -7.04
N MET A 229 -15.65 -3.75 -6.16
CA MET A 229 -14.20 -3.61 -6.34
C MET A 229 -13.49 -4.28 -5.16
N THR A 230 -12.72 -5.34 -5.41
CA THR A 230 -12.23 -6.22 -4.33
C THR A 230 -10.83 -5.86 -3.83
N SER A 231 -9.93 -5.56 -4.76
CA SER A 231 -8.49 -5.48 -4.49
C SER A 231 -7.82 -4.53 -5.46
N SER A 232 -6.71 -3.93 -5.02
CA SER A 232 -5.98 -2.93 -5.79
C SER A 232 -4.48 -3.09 -5.65
N MET A 233 -3.73 -2.73 -6.69
CA MET A 233 -2.28 -2.78 -6.69
C MET A 233 -1.69 -1.69 -7.60
N PRO A 234 -0.72 -0.88 -7.15
CA PRO A 234 0.07 -0.05 -8.06
C PRO A 234 1.05 -0.90 -8.85
N TYR A 235 1.18 -0.64 -10.15
CA TYR A 235 2.13 -1.31 -11.02
C TYR A 235 2.50 -0.44 -12.23
N ASN A 236 3.80 -0.27 -12.51
CA ASN A 236 4.33 0.47 -13.66
C ASN A 236 3.70 1.86 -13.89
N GLY A 237 3.58 2.68 -12.85
CA GLY A 237 3.03 4.05 -12.95
C GLY A 237 1.51 4.11 -13.17
N THR A 238 0.85 2.95 -13.12
CA THR A 238 -0.61 2.83 -13.21
C THR A 238 -1.14 2.15 -11.95
N TYR A 239 -2.37 2.44 -11.58
CA TYR A 239 -3.01 1.87 -10.41
C TYR A 239 -4.12 0.92 -10.86
N HIS A 240 -4.09 -0.34 -10.43
CA HIS A 240 -5.00 -1.38 -10.90
C HIS A 240 -6.01 -1.80 -9.85
N TRP A 241 -7.20 -2.19 -10.30
CA TRP A 241 -8.22 -2.81 -9.47
C TRP A 241 -8.89 -3.98 -10.16
N LEU A 242 -9.25 -4.98 -9.36
CA LEU A 242 -10.17 -6.01 -9.77
C LEU A 242 -11.60 -5.54 -9.54
N ILE A 243 -12.34 -5.45 -10.64
CA ILE A 243 -13.74 -5.05 -10.66
C ILE A 243 -14.62 -6.18 -11.19
N THR A 244 -15.80 -6.31 -10.61
CA THR A 244 -16.86 -7.17 -11.13
C THR A 244 -17.90 -6.30 -11.83
N LEU A 245 -18.13 -6.58 -13.11
CA LEU A 245 -19.17 -5.90 -13.90
C LEU A 245 -20.49 -6.65 -13.83
N SER A 246 -21.56 -5.95 -13.43
CA SER A 246 -22.97 -6.38 -13.57
C SER A 246 -23.32 -7.76 -12.96
N TYR A 247 -24.55 -8.22 -13.19
CA TYR A 247 -25.06 -9.53 -12.76
C TYR A 247 -24.36 -10.72 -13.42
N GLU A 248 -23.60 -10.51 -14.51
CA GLU A 248 -22.86 -11.59 -15.18
C GLU A 248 -21.56 -11.98 -14.45
N HIS A 249 -21.23 -11.32 -13.33
CA HIS A 249 -20.05 -11.60 -12.51
C HIS A 249 -18.72 -11.62 -13.28
N LYS A 250 -18.64 -10.87 -14.38
CA LYS A 250 -17.43 -10.81 -15.20
C LYS A 250 -16.36 -9.99 -14.48
N LEU A 251 -15.22 -10.63 -14.20
CA LEU A 251 -14.05 -9.97 -13.63
C LEU A 251 -13.26 -9.23 -14.71
N ILE A 252 -12.93 -7.97 -14.46
CA ILE A 252 -12.08 -7.17 -15.31
C ILE A 252 -11.04 -6.45 -14.44
N LEU A 253 -9.86 -6.21 -15.01
CA LEU A 253 -8.84 -5.38 -14.40
C LEU A 253 -9.02 -3.96 -14.93
N LEU A 254 -9.46 -3.05 -14.07
CA LEU A 254 -9.50 -1.62 -14.33
C LEU A 254 -8.13 -1.04 -13.96
N CYS A 255 -7.60 -0.11 -14.74
CA CYS A 255 -6.43 0.66 -14.34
C CYS A 255 -6.62 2.16 -14.58
N PHE A 256 -5.95 2.94 -13.75
CA PHE A 256 -5.87 4.39 -13.85
C PHE A 256 -4.42 4.79 -14.04
N ASP A 257 -4.14 5.53 -15.10
CA ASP A 257 -2.81 5.99 -15.43
C ASP A 257 -2.52 7.32 -14.72
N MET A 258 -1.48 7.37 -13.88
CA MET A 258 -1.24 8.54 -13.01
C MET A 258 -0.81 9.79 -13.79
N SER A 259 -0.27 9.62 -14.99
CA SER A 259 0.21 10.73 -15.83
C SER A 259 -0.87 11.24 -16.78
N THR A 260 -1.61 10.33 -17.40
CA THR A 260 -2.68 10.72 -18.36
C THR A 260 -4.04 10.89 -17.70
N GLU A 261 -4.25 10.34 -16.50
CA GLU A 261 -5.49 10.38 -15.73
C GLU A 261 -6.69 9.76 -16.45
N ILE A 262 -6.39 8.73 -17.23
CA ILE A 262 -7.37 8.00 -18.03
C ILE A 262 -7.55 6.60 -17.45
N PHE A 263 -8.81 6.17 -17.37
CA PHE A 263 -9.15 4.80 -17.04
C PHE A 263 -9.06 3.89 -18.26
N ARG A 264 -8.50 2.69 -18.07
CA ARG A 264 -8.41 1.66 -19.11
C ARG A 264 -8.79 0.29 -18.55
N TYR A 265 -9.22 -0.58 -19.44
CA TYR A 265 -9.57 -1.95 -19.11
C TYR A 265 -8.52 -2.90 -19.66
N ILE A 266 -8.13 -3.86 -18.83
CA ILE A 266 -7.26 -4.95 -19.21
C ILE A 266 -8.08 -6.24 -19.13
N LYS A 267 -8.02 -7.04 -20.20
CA LYS A 267 -8.70 -8.33 -20.24
C LYS A 267 -8.03 -9.31 -19.28
N MET A 268 -8.86 -10.02 -18.53
CA MET A 268 -8.44 -11.06 -17.59
C MET A 268 -8.63 -12.43 -18.22
N PRO A 269 -7.77 -13.42 -17.89
CA PRO A 269 -7.93 -14.78 -18.39
C PRO A 269 -9.20 -15.38 -17.80
N ASN A 270 -9.76 -16.37 -18.51
CA ASN A 270 -10.92 -17.05 -17.98
C ASN A 270 -10.53 -17.97 -16.82
N THR A 271 -11.10 -17.77 -15.64
CA THR A 271 -10.82 -18.60 -14.46
C THR A 271 -11.93 -19.64 -14.26
N ARG A 272 -11.58 -20.74 -13.58
CA ARG A 272 -12.54 -21.82 -13.24
C ARG A 272 -13.63 -21.38 -12.26
N TYR A 273 -13.52 -20.17 -11.71
CA TYR A 273 -14.24 -19.72 -10.53
C TYR A 273 -15.05 -18.43 -10.77
N PHE A 274 -15.53 -18.17 -11.99
CA PHE A 274 -16.47 -17.05 -12.23
C PHE A 274 -17.89 -17.30 -11.70
N SER A 275 -18.15 -18.44 -11.06
CA SER A 275 -19.37 -18.68 -10.32
C SER A 275 -19.47 -17.85 -9.03
N SER A 276 -20.70 -17.61 -8.59
CA SER A 276 -21.02 -16.86 -7.39
C SER A 276 -20.23 -17.34 -6.17
N GLY A 277 -19.47 -16.44 -5.55
CA GLY A 277 -18.78 -16.67 -4.28
C GLY A 277 -17.27 -16.43 -4.32
N THR A 278 -16.59 -16.52 -5.46
CA THR A 278 -15.12 -16.44 -5.49
C THR A 278 -14.58 -15.06 -5.12
N ARG A 279 -13.49 -15.04 -4.34
CA ARG A 279 -12.76 -13.84 -3.97
C ARG A 279 -11.46 -13.72 -4.75
N HIS A 280 -11.15 -12.48 -5.09
CA HIS A 280 -10.02 -12.14 -5.93
C HIS A 280 -9.15 -11.06 -5.28
N SER A 281 -7.85 -11.29 -5.28
CA SER A 281 -6.85 -10.35 -4.77
C SER A 281 -5.76 -10.09 -5.80
N LEU A 282 -5.34 -8.83 -5.95
CA LEU A 282 -4.14 -8.46 -6.69
C LEU A 282 -2.92 -8.55 -5.77
N VAL A 283 -1.83 -9.07 -6.31
CA VAL A 283 -0.53 -9.21 -5.66
C VAL A 283 0.57 -8.94 -6.68
N LEU A 284 1.77 -8.61 -6.21
CA LEU A 284 2.98 -8.69 -7.01
C LEU A 284 3.69 -10.01 -6.70
N LEU A 285 4.13 -10.70 -7.74
CA LEU A 285 4.89 -11.94 -7.66
C LEU A 285 5.99 -11.88 -8.71
N ASN A 286 7.26 -12.01 -8.31
CA ASN A 286 8.41 -11.85 -9.21
C ASN A 286 8.34 -10.54 -10.02
N ASP A 287 8.01 -9.44 -9.36
CA ASP A 287 7.80 -8.11 -9.97
C ASP A 287 6.76 -8.08 -11.12
N CYS A 288 5.87 -9.07 -11.21
CA CYS A 288 4.80 -9.15 -12.19
C CYS A 288 3.44 -8.97 -11.53
N LEU A 289 2.55 -8.22 -12.18
CA LEU A 289 1.17 -8.07 -11.73
C LEU A 289 0.45 -9.42 -11.79
N SER A 290 -0.04 -9.85 -10.65
CA SER A 290 -0.63 -11.18 -10.46
C SER A 290 -1.95 -11.09 -9.72
N PHE A 291 -2.79 -12.11 -9.86
CA PHE A 291 -4.00 -12.22 -9.07
C PHE A 291 -4.18 -13.62 -8.50
N ILE A 292 -4.82 -13.67 -7.33
CA ILE A 292 -5.17 -14.88 -6.60
C ILE A 292 -6.67 -15.06 -6.69
N CYS A 293 -7.11 -16.20 -7.21
CA CYS A 293 -8.49 -16.66 -7.14
C CYS A 293 -8.61 -17.66 -6.00
N HIS A 294 -9.51 -17.42 -5.06
CA HIS A 294 -9.84 -18.41 -4.04
C HIS A 294 -11.35 -18.51 -3.81
N PRO A 295 -11.86 -19.72 -3.50
CA PRO A 295 -13.27 -19.90 -3.16
C PRO A 295 -13.60 -19.14 -1.88
N PHE A 296 -14.83 -18.65 -1.76
CA PHE A 296 -15.33 -18.16 -0.49
C PHE A 296 -15.62 -19.34 0.44
N LEU A 297 -15.18 -19.20 1.68
CA LEU A 297 -15.35 -20.22 2.71
C LEU A 297 -16.83 -20.25 3.17
N GLY A 298 -17.69 -20.88 2.38
CA GLY A 298 -19.01 -21.37 2.83
C GLY A 298 -18.90 -22.75 3.51
N PRO A 299 -20.01 -23.33 3.97
CA PRO A 299 -20.03 -24.67 4.58
C PRO A 299 -19.69 -25.82 3.62
N GLU A 300 -19.54 -25.56 2.32
CA GLU A 300 -19.37 -26.54 1.24
C GLU A 300 -17.98 -26.45 0.61
N ILE A 301 -16.90 -26.53 1.39
CA ILE A 301 -15.55 -26.66 0.81
C ILE A 301 -15.35 -28.15 0.50
N ASP A 302 -15.23 -28.47 -0.80
CA ASP A 302 -14.82 -29.77 -1.27
C ASP A 302 -13.29 -29.74 -1.51
N PRO A 303 -12.47 -30.27 -0.59
CA PRO A 303 -11.01 -30.23 -0.71
C PRO A 303 -10.48 -30.99 -1.93
N THR A 304 -11.33 -31.75 -2.64
CA THR A 304 -10.97 -32.44 -3.88
C THR A 304 -11.25 -31.61 -5.14
N LYS A 305 -12.05 -30.54 -5.03
CA LYS A 305 -12.47 -29.71 -6.17
C LYS A 305 -12.08 -28.24 -6.02
N ASP A 306 -11.91 -27.78 -4.79
CA ASP A 306 -11.59 -26.40 -4.48
C ASP A 306 -10.08 -26.20 -4.36
N PHE A 307 -9.57 -25.23 -5.10
CA PHE A 307 -8.17 -24.84 -5.11
C PHE A 307 -8.05 -23.32 -5.16
N ILE A 308 -6.89 -22.82 -4.78
CA ILE A 308 -6.50 -21.44 -5.00
C ILE A 308 -5.61 -21.41 -6.24
N ASP A 309 -6.00 -20.63 -7.24
CA ASP A 309 -5.21 -20.42 -8.47
C ASP A 309 -4.51 -19.06 -8.38
N ILE A 310 -3.20 -19.03 -8.71
CA ILE A 310 -2.40 -17.81 -8.80
C ILE A 310 -1.98 -17.62 -10.24
N TRP A 311 -2.44 -16.53 -10.84
CA TRP A 311 -2.16 -16.15 -12.21
C TRP A 311 -1.22 -14.95 -12.25
N MET A 312 -0.26 -15.00 -13.17
CA MET A 312 0.74 -13.96 -13.35
C MET A 312 0.72 -13.47 -14.80
N MET A 313 0.75 -12.14 -14.98
CA MET A 313 0.88 -11.50 -16.29
C MET A 313 2.36 -11.30 -16.59
N LYS A 314 2.92 -12.09 -17.51
CA LYS A 314 4.35 -11.97 -17.87
C LYS A 314 4.67 -10.68 -18.62
N ASP A 315 3.80 -10.32 -19.57
CA ASP A 315 3.97 -9.13 -20.40
C ASP A 315 2.82 -8.18 -20.14
N TYR A 316 3.15 -6.95 -19.72
CA TYR A 316 2.16 -6.00 -19.28
C TYR A 316 1.13 -5.68 -20.37
N ASN A 317 -0.16 -5.80 -20.02
CA ASN A 317 -1.31 -5.58 -20.90
C ASN A 317 -1.34 -6.50 -22.14
N VAL A 318 -0.71 -7.68 -22.08
CA VAL A 318 -0.79 -8.71 -23.12
C VAL A 318 -1.62 -9.88 -22.60
N TYR A 319 -2.79 -10.11 -23.18
CA TYR A 319 -3.74 -11.12 -22.72
C TYR A 319 -3.17 -12.55 -22.78
N GLU A 320 -2.41 -12.87 -23.83
CA GLU A 320 -1.80 -14.18 -24.05
C GLU A 320 -0.64 -14.48 -23.07
N SER A 321 -0.17 -13.46 -22.34
CA SER A 321 0.94 -13.59 -21.39
C SER A 321 0.51 -14.08 -20.00
N TRP A 322 -0.81 -14.14 -19.74
CA TRP A 322 -1.34 -14.67 -18.50
C TRP A 322 -1.06 -16.15 -18.38
N ILE A 323 -0.35 -16.54 -17.32
CA ILE A 323 -0.09 -17.93 -17.00
C ILE A 323 -0.56 -18.25 -15.57
N ASN A 324 -1.16 -19.42 -15.40
CA ASN A 324 -1.38 -19.97 -14.06
C ASN A 324 -0.06 -20.57 -13.59
N ILE A 325 0.54 -19.98 -12.56
CA ILE A 325 1.87 -20.38 -12.07
C ILE A 325 1.79 -21.27 -10.83
N TYR A 326 0.73 -21.14 -10.02
CA TYR A 326 0.47 -22.00 -8.87
C TYR A 326 -1.00 -22.39 -8.78
N THR A 327 -1.26 -23.67 -8.54
CA THR A 327 -2.55 -24.17 -8.05
C THR A 327 -2.29 -24.83 -6.69
N ILE A 328 -2.81 -24.25 -5.63
CA ILE A 328 -2.55 -24.69 -4.25
C ILE A 328 -3.84 -25.12 -3.57
N ARG A 329 -3.72 -25.92 -2.50
CA ARG A 329 -4.88 -26.34 -1.69
C ARG A 329 -5.57 -25.15 -1.03
N VAL A 330 -6.85 -25.30 -0.70
CA VAL A 330 -7.58 -24.26 0.05
C VAL A 330 -6.92 -24.00 1.39
N LEU A 331 -6.63 -22.73 1.64
CA LEU A 331 -6.12 -22.24 2.90
C LEU A 331 -7.30 -21.70 3.75
N PRO A 332 -7.22 -21.73 5.10
CA PRO A 332 -8.26 -21.21 5.98
C PRO A 332 -8.28 -19.67 6.05
N ILE A 333 -8.23 -19.02 4.87
CA ILE A 333 -8.20 -17.57 4.69
C ILE A 333 -9.55 -16.99 5.07
N HIS A 334 -9.60 -16.16 6.10
CA HIS A 334 -10.87 -15.60 6.55
C HIS A 334 -11.48 -14.59 5.55
N GLU A 335 -10.67 -13.75 4.90
CA GLU A 335 -11.18 -12.76 3.94
C GLU A 335 -10.45 -12.76 2.61
N PHE A 336 -9.21 -12.30 2.60
CA PHE A 336 -8.38 -12.14 1.43
C PHE A 336 -6.93 -12.43 1.83
N PRO A 337 -6.10 -12.94 0.91
CA PRO A 337 -4.65 -12.82 1.03
C PRO A 337 -4.23 -11.39 1.36
N LEU A 338 -3.22 -11.24 2.21
CA LEU A 338 -2.71 -9.94 2.64
C LEU A 338 -1.62 -9.42 1.70
N ALA A 339 -0.62 -10.25 1.41
CA ALA A 339 0.49 -9.96 0.50
C ALA A 339 1.25 -11.26 0.17
N ILE A 340 2.00 -11.25 -0.94
CA ILE A 340 3.11 -12.18 -1.16
C ILE A 340 4.39 -11.43 -0.84
N TRP A 341 5.26 -12.02 -0.03
CA TRP A 341 6.54 -11.44 0.36
C TRP A 341 7.69 -12.36 -0.03
N LYS A 342 8.82 -11.77 -0.47
CA LYS A 342 9.99 -12.52 -0.94
C LYS A 342 9.66 -13.58 -2.00
N ASP A 343 8.72 -13.25 -2.87
CA ASP A 343 8.26 -14.08 -3.99
C ASP A 343 7.68 -15.48 -3.67
N SER A 344 7.66 -15.91 -2.40
CA SER A 344 7.13 -17.24 -2.04
C SER A 344 6.22 -17.24 -0.81
N LEU A 345 6.30 -16.25 0.07
CA LEU A 345 5.56 -16.27 1.34
C LEU A 345 4.23 -15.54 1.20
N LEU A 346 3.16 -16.31 1.03
CA LEU A 346 1.79 -15.81 1.03
C LEU A 346 1.31 -15.60 2.47
N PHE A 347 1.07 -14.34 2.84
CA PHE A 347 0.48 -13.99 4.13
C PHE A 347 -1.04 -13.91 4.08
N PHE A 348 -1.70 -14.41 5.12
CA PHE A 348 -3.14 -14.27 5.30
C PHE A 348 -3.51 -14.28 6.79
N GLN A 349 -4.69 -13.76 7.12
CA GLN A 349 -5.21 -13.84 8.48
C GLN A 349 -6.08 -15.10 8.64
N GLY A 350 -5.73 -15.93 9.62
CA GLY A 350 -6.50 -17.12 9.97
C GLY A 350 -7.81 -16.79 10.69
N LYS A 351 -8.70 -17.77 10.83
CA LYS A 351 -10.02 -17.63 11.50
C LYS A 351 -9.92 -17.21 12.98
N THR A 352 -8.80 -17.49 13.63
CA THR A 352 -8.47 -17.12 15.01
C THR A 352 -8.02 -15.67 15.15
N GLY A 353 -7.66 -15.00 14.05
CA GLY A 353 -7.13 -13.63 14.04
C GLY A 353 -5.60 -13.53 14.02
N TYR A 354 -4.90 -14.67 14.05
CA TYR A 354 -3.44 -14.77 13.92
C TYR A 354 -3.01 -14.65 12.45
N LEU A 355 -1.79 -14.16 12.26
CA LEU A 355 -1.11 -14.13 10.98
C LEU A 355 -0.62 -15.55 10.64
N MET A 356 -0.93 -15.98 9.43
CA MET A 356 -0.46 -17.24 8.87
C MET A 356 0.43 -16.92 7.67
N SER A 357 1.47 -17.73 7.46
CA SER A 357 2.23 -17.77 6.22
C SER A 357 2.02 -19.12 5.53
N TYR A 358 2.02 -19.07 4.20
CA TYR A 358 2.08 -20.24 3.34
C TYR A 358 3.22 -20.06 2.36
N ASP A 359 4.14 -21.02 2.33
CA ASP A 359 5.27 -20.99 1.41
C ASP A 359 4.89 -21.72 0.11
N LEU A 360 4.85 -20.96 -0.99
CA LEU A 360 4.51 -21.44 -2.33
C LEU A 360 5.49 -22.50 -2.85
N ASN A 361 6.71 -22.58 -2.30
CA ASN A 361 7.74 -23.51 -2.74
C ASN A 361 7.73 -24.84 -1.97
N THR A 362 7.44 -24.79 -0.66
CA THR A 362 7.50 -25.96 0.23
C THR A 362 6.12 -26.52 0.58
N ASP A 363 5.05 -25.81 0.25
CA ASP A 363 3.66 -26.16 0.59
C ASP A 363 3.42 -26.23 2.11
N GLU A 364 4.29 -25.57 2.90
CA GLU A 364 4.20 -25.47 4.36
C GLU A 364 3.29 -24.31 4.78
N VAL A 365 2.47 -24.54 5.81
CA VAL A 365 1.68 -23.49 6.49
C VAL A 365 2.24 -23.31 7.89
N LYS A 366 2.53 -22.06 8.28
CA LYS A 366 3.00 -21.70 9.61
C LYS A 366 2.07 -20.67 10.25
N GLU A 367 1.74 -20.88 11.51
CA GLU A 367 1.11 -19.85 12.34
C GLU A 367 2.21 -19.01 12.97
N LEU A 368 2.11 -17.68 12.82
CA LEU A 368 3.08 -16.74 13.37
C LEU A 368 2.49 -16.11 14.62
N ASN A 369 3.34 -15.87 15.63
CA ASN A 369 2.93 -15.22 16.87
C ASN A 369 2.74 -13.71 16.70
N PHE A 370 1.80 -13.36 15.81
CA PHE A 370 1.49 -12.00 15.41
C PHE A 370 -0.01 -11.92 15.12
N ASN A 371 -0.76 -11.18 15.93
CA ASN A 371 -2.23 -11.21 15.93
C ASN A 371 -2.85 -9.82 15.84
N GLY A 372 -4.16 -9.77 15.63
CA GLY A 372 -4.96 -8.56 15.63
C GLY A 372 -6.44 -8.94 15.61
N CYS A 373 -7.34 -7.96 15.65
CA CYS A 373 -8.76 -8.23 15.48
C CYS A 373 -9.02 -8.93 14.15
N LYS A 374 -10.00 -9.84 14.13
CA LYS A 374 -10.40 -10.57 12.92
C LYS A 374 -10.78 -9.58 11.82
N ARG A 375 -10.35 -9.85 10.57
CA ARG A 375 -10.61 -9.04 9.36
C ARG A 375 -9.95 -7.65 9.35
N SER A 376 -9.17 -7.30 10.38
CA SER A 376 -8.55 -5.97 10.50
C SER A 376 -7.17 -5.87 9.84
N MET A 377 -6.51 -7.00 9.58
CA MET A 377 -5.14 -6.99 9.07
C MET A 377 -5.10 -6.51 7.61
N ARG A 378 -4.17 -5.60 7.32
CA ARG A 378 -3.74 -5.24 5.96
C ARG A 378 -2.22 -5.26 5.95
N ALA A 379 -1.62 -5.64 4.83
CA ALA A 379 -0.17 -5.70 4.68
C ALA A 379 0.25 -5.04 3.37
N ILE A 380 1.46 -4.48 3.37
CA ILE A 380 2.10 -3.96 2.17
C ILE A 380 3.59 -4.26 2.26
N VAL A 381 4.12 -4.89 1.22
CA VAL A 381 5.56 -5.06 1.06
C VAL A 381 6.12 -3.75 0.54
N TYR A 382 7.23 -3.27 1.11
CA TYR A 382 7.87 -2.03 0.70
C TYR A 382 9.39 -2.15 0.79
N LYS A 383 10.08 -1.29 0.04
CA LYS A 383 11.53 -1.11 0.12
C LYS A 383 11.81 0.24 0.77
N GLU A 384 12.83 0.30 1.62
CA GLU A 384 13.20 1.56 2.29
C GLU A 384 13.53 2.66 1.28
N SER A 385 13.16 3.89 1.61
CA SER A 385 13.36 5.03 0.72
C SER A 385 13.56 6.32 1.51
N LEU A 386 14.42 7.20 0.97
CA LEU A 386 14.60 8.57 1.45
C LEU A 386 13.65 9.57 0.80
N ALA A 387 12.68 9.12 -0.01
CA ALA A 387 11.68 9.96 -0.63
C ALA A 387 11.05 10.90 0.42
N PRO A 388 11.13 12.23 0.21
CA PRO A 388 10.52 13.16 1.12
C PRO A 388 9.00 13.08 0.98
N ILE A 389 8.30 13.29 2.09
CA ILE A 389 6.89 13.67 2.05
C ILE A 389 6.88 15.18 1.85
N PRO A 390 6.32 15.70 0.74
CA PRO A 390 6.24 17.14 0.52
C PRO A 390 5.54 17.81 1.70
N GLU A 391 6.15 18.86 2.25
CA GLU A 391 5.47 19.78 3.17
C GLU A 391 4.44 20.55 2.35
N GLY A 392 3.22 20.70 2.87
CA GLY A 392 2.20 21.46 2.15
C GLY A 392 2.37 22.97 2.33
N SER A 393 1.41 23.72 1.81
CA SER A 393 1.33 25.17 1.97
C SER A 393 1.33 25.59 3.46
N GLU A 394 1.71 26.83 3.78
CA GLU A 394 1.77 27.34 5.18
C GLU A 394 0.45 27.20 5.96
N SER A 395 -0.68 27.06 5.25
CA SER A 395 -2.03 26.80 5.79
C SER A 395 -2.38 25.33 5.98
N SER A 396 -1.49 24.41 5.63
CA SER A 396 -1.74 22.96 5.58
C SER A 396 -1.12 22.18 6.73
N THR A 397 -1.52 20.92 6.82
CA THR A 397 -1.02 19.92 7.77
C THR A 397 0.48 19.70 7.66
N GLN A 398 1.17 19.86 8.79
CA GLN A 398 2.62 19.69 8.91
C GLN A 398 3.05 18.22 8.78
N VAL A 399 4.28 18.01 8.34
CA VAL A 399 4.90 16.68 8.39
C VAL A 399 5.35 16.40 9.81
N HIS A 400 4.84 15.33 10.39
CA HIS A 400 5.15 14.91 11.75
C HIS A 400 6.14 13.74 11.72
N ASN A 401 7.04 13.72 12.72
CA ASN A 401 7.85 12.54 13.00
C ASN A 401 7.07 11.60 13.91
N PHE A 402 7.41 10.31 13.86
CA PHE A 402 6.83 9.31 14.74
C PHE A 402 7.83 8.32 15.32
#